data_AF-J4ICF9-F1
#
_entry.id   AF-J4ICF9-F1
#
_cell.length_a   1.000
_cell.length_b   1.000
_cell.length_c   1.000
_cell.angle_alpha   90.00
_cell.angle_beta   90.00
_cell.angle_gamma   90.00
#
_symmetry.space_group_name_H-M   'P 1'
#
loop_
_entity.id
_entity.type
_entity.pdbx_description
1 polymer ?
#
loop_
_entity_poly.entity_id
_entity_poly.type
_entity_poly.pdbx_seq_one_letter_code
_entity_poly.pdbx_strand_id
1 'polypeptide(L)'
;MELGFNHAAKLEPFLLMSKAAKGAAAAKLVQDATSAPGVFVFAELLELPNVQELANSENSSYFSLLQLFAYKTFPDYLQHRDALPALNDAQTIKLKHLTLVSLAMESRILPYSQLLDTLQMPGIRELEDLIIDAIYLDVIRGKLDQKEQQFDVEFTMGRDLEPGKIEQLLASLQNWASTSSAVLSTLDDKLATLSREVAAQKTKREAYDQVYQTNLKEVLDKQKEVKATARTTATTGRTNLTPAGIAERDRERERERREREEKEKEKDREQDQDQDEKDKDSMDVDEPTEGTKGKNRKWLGSTSSSVMSEDRDISKAASSTFLQTQNLSPYDQQAQIFGSIETFIQPLKDEAGEEYLERLTDVAEVLGIDDPSFSSFASAISRLSAEEIAVKRSELRLHAAEDELMMHLASMKHEEALVSQWLDTMEAEPPPGSSIAALEKRKAALSSKAREYQEELRATMAQMPEDPPLTFTQLAAYHKELRQKEKVLAQKRARVKAFQGLPPNLELARHELQHAQNEQMKLVQLRERLLDKMASGVS
;
A
#
# COMPACT_ATOMS: atom_id res chain seq x y z
N MET A 1 7.15 2.30 23.55
CA MET A 1 8.56 2.71 23.66
C MET A 1 9.22 1.97 24.84
N GLU A 2 8.98 0.66 24.99
CA GLU A 2 9.45 -0.16 26.13
C GLU A 2 10.27 -1.38 25.68
N LEU A 3 10.86 -1.34 24.48
CA LEU A 3 11.62 -2.45 23.91
C LEU A 3 13.11 -2.23 24.21
N GLY A 4 13.56 -2.75 25.35
CA GLY A 4 14.95 -2.65 25.82
C GLY A 4 15.12 -2.85 27.33
N PHE A 5 14.14 -2.43 28.12
CA PHE A 5 14.21 -2.49 29.59
C PHE A 5 14.15 -3.92 30.17
N ASN A 6 13.49 -4.85 29.48
CA ASN A 6 13.35 -6.23 29.96
C ASN A 6 14.69 -6.99 30.01
N HIS A 7 15.66 -6.61 29.20
CA HIS A 7 16.98 -7.27 29.17
C HIS A 7 17.83 -6.88 30.37
N ALA A 8 17.82 -5.59 30.75
CA ALA A 8 18.51 -5.08 31.93
C ALA A 8 17.94 -5.69 33.23
N ALA A 9 16.62 -5.77 33.36
CA ALA A 9 15.97 -6.38 34.53
C ALA A 9 16.32 -7.87 34.70
N LYS A 10 16.53 -8.60 33.60
CA LYS A 10 16.97 -10.01 33.63
C LYS A 10 18.46 -10.17 33.92
N LEU A 11 19.26 -9.12 33.74
CA LEU A 11 20.69 -9.09 34.02
C LEU A 11 20.98 -8.78 35.51
N GLU A 12 20.13 -7.99 36.18
CA GLU A 12 20.32 -7.57 37.58
C GLU A 12 20.65 -8.73 38.55
N PRO A 13 19.98 -9.89 38.52
CA PRO A 13 20.32 -11.01 39.40
C PRO A 13 21.74 -11.53 39.17
N PHE A 14 22.19 -11.58 37.91
CA PHE A 14 23.53 -12.02 37.54
C PHE A 14 24.59 -10.99 37.95
N LEU A 15 24.28 -9.70 37.86
CA LEU A 15 25.16 -8.63 38.36
C LEU A 15 25.31 -8.64 39.88
N LEU A 16 24.25 -9.01 40.61
CA LEU A 16 24.33 -9.13 42.07
C LEU A 16 25.18 -10.34 42.47
N MET A 17 25.01 -11.47 41.79
CA MET A 17 25.81 -12.68 42.05
C MET A 17 27.28 -12.50 41.63
N SER A 18 27.56 -11.76 40.55
CA SER A 18 28.93 -11.55 40.06
C SER A 18 29.77 -10.67 40.98
N LYS A 19 29.14 -9.79 41.78
CA LYS A 19 29.83 -9.01 42.83
C LYS A 19 30.43 -9.90 43.94
N ALA A 20 29.80 -11.05 44.23
CA ALA A 20 30.25 -11.98 45.26
C ALA A 20 31.05 -13.18 44.71
N ALA A 21 30.92 -13.49 43.42
CA ALA A 21 31.58 -14.62 42.77
C ALA A 21 33.01 -14.29 42.32
N LYS A 22 33.97 -15.15 42.66
CA LYS A 22 35.39 -15.06 42.23
C LYS A 22 35.85 -16.36 41.55
N GLY A 23 36.74 -16.25 40.56
CA GLY A 23 37.38 -17.40 39.90
C GLY A 23 36.36 -18.39 39.32
N ALA A 24 36.40 -19.65 39.77
CA ALA A 24 35.52 -20.71 39.27
C ALA A 24 34.01 -20.41 39.41
N ALA A 25 33.61 -19.64 40.43
CA ALA A 25 32.22 -19.22 40.59
C ALA A 25 31.81 -18.19 39.52
N ALA A 26 32.73 -17.30 39.13
CA ALA A 26 32.50 -16.33 38.07
C ALA A 26 32.49 -17.01 36.69
N ALA A 27 33.30 -18.05 36.46
CA ALA A 27 33.24 -18.87 35.25
C ALA A 27 31.87 -19.58 35.08
N LYS A 28 31.34 -20.16 36.16
CA LYS A 28 29.97 -20.73 36.17
C LYS A 28 28.91 -19.67 35.91
N LEU A 29 29.05 -18.49 36.53
CA LEU A 29 28.12 -17.39 36.30
C LEU A 29 28.13 -16.92 34.84
N VAL A 30 29.29 -16.86 34.18
CA VAL A 30 29.37 -16.56 32.74
C VAL A 30 28.66 -17.64 31.93
N GLN A 31 28.82 -18.92 32.28
CA GLN A 31 28.12 -20.03 31.62
C GLN A 31 26.60 -19.94 31.80
N ASP A 32 26.14 -19.59 33.00
CA ASP A 32 24.72 -19.42 33.32
C ASP A 32 24.12 -18.18 32.64
N ALA A 33 24.84 -17.05 32.65
CA ALA A 33 24.41 -15.80 32.02
C ALA A 33 24.36 -15.92 30.48
N THR A 34 25.33 -16.61 29.87
CA THR A 34 25.31 -16.90 28.43
C THR A 34 24.21 -17.89 28.07
N SER A 35 23.84 -18.82 28.95
CA SER A 35 22.73 -19.76 28.71
C SER A 35 21.34 -19.18 29.00
N ALA A 36 21.24 -18.10 29.79
CA ALA A 36 19.97 -17.52 30.19
C ALA A 36 19.20 -16.89 29.00
N PRO A 37 17.90 -17.23 28.80
CA PRO A 37 17.09 -16.65 27.73
C PRO A 37 16.69 -15.21 28.05
N GLY A 38 16.82 -14.31 27.07
CA GLY A 38 16.47 -12.90 27.21
C GLY A 38 17.54 -12.03 27.88
N VAL A 39 18.78 -12.51 28.00
CA VAL A 39 19.93 -11.68 28.41
C VAL A 39 20.87 -11.56 27.21
N PHE A 40 20.79 -10.47 26.44
CA PHE A 40 21.57 -10.30 25.21
C PHE A 40 22.62 -9.18 25.30
N VAL A 41 22.69 -8.50 26.44
CA VAL A 41 23.60 -7.40 26.75
C VAL A 41 24.54 -7.88 27.86
N PHE A 42 25.85 -7.82 27.61
CA PHE A 42 26.90 -8.35 28.48
C PHE A 42 27.97 -7.31 28.82
N ALA A 43 27.91 -6.09 28.28
CA ALA A 43 28.88 -5.04 28.56
C ALA A 43 29.05 -4.78 30.07
N GLU A 44 27.95 -4.66 30.81
CA GLU A 44 27.99 -4.44 32.27
C GLU A 44 28.63 -5.62 33.03
N LEU A 45 28.50 -6.85 32.52
CA LEU A 45 29.14 -8.03 33.11
C LEU A 45 30.64 -8.06 32.80
N LEU A 46 31.04 -7.59 31.62
CA LEU A 46 32.44 -7.54 31.17
C LEU A 46 33.24 -6.43 31.86
N GLU A 47 32.60 -5.31 32.23
CA GLU A 47 33.24 -4.21 32.94
C GLU A 47 33.55 -4.53 34.42
N LEU A 48 32.97 -5.59 34.97
CA LEU A 48 33.18 -5.94 36.37
C LEU A 48 34.62 -6.45 36.61
N PRO A 49 35.28 -5.97 37.67
CA PRO A 49 36.67 -6.35 37.97
C PRO A 49 36.82 -7.86 38.22
N ASN A 50 35.82 -8.49 38.83
CA ASN A 50 35.82 -9.94 39.10
C ASN A 50 35.83 -10.79 37.81
N VAL A 51 35.29 -10.26 36.71
CA VAL A 51 35.25 -10.92 35.40
C VAL A 51 36.51 -10.58 34.60
N GLN A 52 37.06 -9.37 34.75
CA GLN A 52 38.36 -9.01 34.17
C GLN A 52 39.52 -9.81 34.79
N GLU A 53 39.45 -10.13 36.08
CA GLU A 53 40.43 -11.02 36.74
C GLU A 53 40.44 -12.43 36.13
N LEU A 54 39.32 -12.90 35.54
CA LEU A 54 39.27 -14.20 34.87
C LEU A 54 40.15 -14.26 33.62
N ALA A 55 40.36 -13.12 32.94
CA ALA A 55 41.21 -13.05 31.75
C ALA A 55 42.66 -13.44 32.05
N ASN A 56 43.12 -13.20 33.29
CA ASN A 56 44.48 -13.50 33.75
C ASN A 56 44.59 -14.88 34.46
N SER A 57 43.48 -15.60 34.57
CA SER A 57 43.38 -16.87 35.32
C SER A 57 43.34 -18.09 34.40
N GLU A 58 43.36 -19.29 34.97
CA GLU A 58 43.19 -20.57 34.26
C GLU A 58 41.86 -20.68 33.46
N ASN A 59 40.89 -19.81 33.73
CA ASN A 59 39.57 -19.77 33.08
C ASN A 59 39.48 -18.70 31.96
N SER A 60 40.60 -18.32 31.35
CA SER A 60 40.65 -17.31 30.27
C SER A 60 39.73 -17.65 29.09
N SER A 61 39.46 -18.94 28.83
CA SER A 61 38.55 -19.42 27.81
C SER A 61 37.10 -18.93 28.01
N TYR A 62 36.63 -18.81 29.26
CA TYR A 62 35.30 -18.30 29.57
C TYR A 62 35.21 -16.76 29.43
N PHE A 63 36.31 -16.05 29.63
CA PHE A 63 36.38 -14.62 29.35
C PHE A 63 36.34 -14.35 27.84
N SER A 64 37.09 -15.12 27.05
CA SER A 64 37.02 -15.07 25.58
C SER A 64 35.63 -15.44 25.06
N LEU A 65 34.94 -16.37 25.72
CA LEU A 65 33.55 -16.70 25.42
C LEU A 65 32.63 -15.50 25.65
N LEU A 66 32.75 -14.81 26.78
CA LEU A 66 31.94 -13.62 27.06
C LEU A 66 32.21 -12.50 26.05
N GLN A 67 33.48 -12.29 25.68
CA GLN A 67 33.88 -11.33 24.64
C GLN A 67 33.31 -11.68 23.26
N LEU A 68 33.22 -12.97 22.94
CA LEU A 68 32.58 -13.46 21.72
C LEU A 68 31.08 -13.11 21.71
N PHE A 69 30.37 -13.35 22.81
CA PHE A 69 28.95 -13.02 22.93
C PHE A 69 28.69 -11.50 22.92
N ALA A 70 29.60 -10.70 23.45
CA ALA A 70 29.48 -9.24 23.44
C ALA A 70 29.72 -8.65 22.04
N TYR A 71 30.80 -9.07 21.35
CA TYR A 71 31.28 -8.34 20.17
C TYR A 71 31.33 -9.13 18.86
N LYS A 72 31.45 -10.46 18.91
CA LYS A 72 31.73 -11.30 17.73
C LYS A 72 30.49 -12.03 17.22
N THR A 73 30.65 -12.75 16.12
CA THR A 73 29.56 -13.44 15.41
C THR A 73 29.74 -14.96 15.43
N PHE A 74 28.71 -15.68 15.00
CA PHE A 74 28.72 -17.14 14.90
C PHE A 74 29.83 -17.69 13.96
N PRO A 75 30.11 -17.08 12.79
CA PRO A 75 31.28 -17.43 11.98
C PRO A 75 32.62 -17.32 12.74
N ASP A 76 32.78 -16.31 13.59
CA ASP A 76 34.01 -16.12 14.38
C ASP A 76 34.18 -17.23 15.43
N TYR A 77 33.07 -17.76 15.96
CA TYR A 77 33.09 -18.90 16.86
C TYR A 77 33.61 -20.16 16.18
N LEU A 78 33.17 -20.42 14.94
CA LEU A 78 33.62 -21.58 14.16
C LEU A 78 35.13 -21.56 13.90
N GLN A 79 35.70 -20.37 13.69
CA GLN A 79 37.14 -20.19 13.48
C GLN A 79 37.96 -20.38 14.77
N HIS A 80 37.37 -20.16 15.94
CA HIS A 80 38.03 -20.24 17.25
C HIS A 80 37.55 -21.41 18.11
N ARG A 81 36.98 -22.45 17.48
CA ARG A 81 36.37 -23.60 18.16
C ARG A 81 37.34 -24.34 19.09
N ASP A 82 38.63 -24.33 18.77
CA ASP A 82 39.69 -25.00 19.54
C ASP A 82 40.15 -24.22 20.79
N ALA A 83 39.88 -22.91 20.83
CA ALA A 83 40.28 -22.03 21.93
C ALA A 83 39.15 -21.75 22.93
N LEU A 84 37.92 -22.18 22.61
CA LEU A 84 36.70 -21.87 23.36
C LEU A 84 36.11 -23.12 24.00
N PRO A 85 35.41 -23.00 25.15
CA PRO A 85 34.68 -24.11 25.74
C PRO A 85 33.54 -24.56 24.82
N ALA A 86 33.20 -25.86 24.86
CA ALA A 86 32.08 -26.39 24.09
C ALA A 86 30.77 -25.67 24.46
N LEU A 87 30.13 -25.05 23.47
CA LEU A 87 28.83 -24.38 23.63
C LEU A 87 27.71 -25.37 23.86
N ASN A 88 26.77 -24.99 24.72
CA ASN A 88 25.47 -25.64 24.86
C ASN A 88 24.55 -25.25 23.69
N ASP A 89 23.51 -26.04 23.40
CA ASP A 89 22.56 -25.80 22.31
C ASP A 89 21.86 -24.44 22.48
N ALA A 90 21.48 -24.10 23.72
CA ALA A 90 20.88 -22.80 24.05
C ALA A 90 21.83 -21.61 23.77
N GLN A 91 23.13 -21.79 24.04
CA GLN A 91 24.14 -20.76 23.77
C GLN A 91 24.38 -20.61 22.27
N THR A 92 24.33 -21.71 21.53
CA THR A 92 24.46 -21.74 20.06
C THR A 92 23.32 -20.99 19.39
N ILE A 93 22.08 -21.26 19.79
CA ILE A 93 20.89 -20.54 19.30
C ILE A 93 20.99 -19.04 19.62
N LYS A 94 21.43 -18.70 20.83
CA LYS A 94 21.62 -17.32 21.25
C LYS A 94 22.67 -16.57 20.45
N LEU A 95 23.80 -17.23 20.15
CA LEU A 95 24.84 -16.64 19.31
C LEU A 95 24.36 -16.43 17.88
N LYS A 96 23.51 -17.33 17.36
CA LYS A 96 22.82 -17.16 16.08
C LYS A 96 21.87 -15.96 16.11
N HIS A 97 21.06 -15.79 17.16
CA HIS A 97 20.21 -14.59 17.34
C HIS A 97 21.04 -13.29 17.38
N LEU A 98 22.17 -13.27 18.09
CA LEU A 98 23.05 -12.10 18.15
C LEU A 98 23.74 -11.80 16.82
N THR A 99 24.05 -12.83 16.05
CA THR A 99 24.59 -12.70 14.69
C THR A 99 23.54 -12.10 13.77
N LEU A 100 22.29 -12.59 13.85
CA LEU A 100 21.16 -12.02 13.12
C LEU A 100 20.94 -10.54 13.47
N VAL A 101 21.01 -10.17 14.76
CA VAL A 101 20.94 -8.77 15.21
C VAL A 101 22.06 -7.93 14.58
N SER A 102 23.28 -8.46 14.51
CA SER A 102 24.43 -7.76 13.94
C SER A 102 24.25 -7.50 12.45
N LEU A 103 23.75 -8.49 11.70
CA LEU A 103 23.42 -8.35 10.28
C LEU A 103 22.28 -7.35 10.07
N ALA A 104 21.28 -7.37 10.95
CA ALA A 104 20.16 -6.43 10.95
C ALA A 104 20.57 -4.99 11.30
N MET A 105 21.69 -4.79 12.00
CA MET A 105 22.25 -3.46 12.26
C MET A 105 22.95 -2.88 11.02
N GLU A 106 23.54 -3.73 10.18
CA GLU A 106 24.24 -3.31 8.96
C GLU A 106 23.28 -3.10 7.78
N SER A 107 22.28 -3.97 7.66
CA SER A 107 21.34 -3.96 6.54
C SER A 107 19.91 -4.24 6.98
N ARG A 108 18.98 -3.45 6.44
CA ARG A 108 17.55 -3.58 6.74
C ARG A 108 16.91 -4.79 6.06
N ILE A 109 17.34 -5.09 4.84
CA ILE A 109 16.82 -6.19 4.02
C ILE A 109 17.87 -7.30 4.03
N LEU A 110 17.49 -8.46 4.57
CA LEU A 110 18.39 -9.59 4.74
C LEU A 110 17.97 -10.74 3.82
N PRO A 111 18.75 -11.07 2.77
CA PRO A 111 18.50 -12.23 1.93
C PRO A 111 18.69 -13.55 2.67
N TYR A 112 17.84 -14.54 2.40
CA TYR A 112 17.92 -15.84 3.07
C TYR A 112 19.22 -16.59 2.74
N SER A 113 19.77 -16.44 1.53
CA SER A 113 21.06 -17.04 1.17
C SER A 113 22.19 -16.59 2.10
N GLN A 114 22.31 -15.28 2.33
CA GLN A 114 23.30 -14.72 3.25
C GLN A 114 23.08 -15.21 4.69
N LEU A 115 21.83 -15.31 5.13
CA LEU A 115 21.50 -15.81 6.48
C LEU A 115 21.83 -17.29 6.64
N LEU A 116 21.52 -18.13 5.65
CA LEU A 116 21.85 -19.56 5.66
C LEU A 116 23.36 -19.79 5.73
N ASP A 117 24.14 -19.06 4.93
CA ASP A 117 25.60 -19.18 4.89
C ASP A 117 26.24 -18.72 6.20
N THR A 118 25.82 -17.56 6.72
CA THR A 118 26.41 -16.97 7.93
C THR A 118 26.03 -17.70 9.21
N LEU A 119 24.79 -18.21 9.31
CA LEU A 119 24.29 -18.93 10.49
C LEU A 119 24.52 -20.45 10.40
N GLN A 120 25.00 -20.95 9.26
CA GLN A 120 25.15 -22.37 8.91
C GLN A 120 23.89 -23.16 9.27
N MET A 121 22.75 -22.75 8.70
CA MET A 121 21.48 -23.44 8.88
C MET A 121 21.26 -24.43 7.74
N PRO A 122 20.77 -25.65 8.01
CA PRO A 122 20.59 -26.69 7.01
C PRO A 122 19.39 -26.44 6.09
N GLY A 123 18.47 -25.53 6.44
CA GLY A 123 17.31 -25.23 5.61
C GLY A 123 16.54 -23.98 6.02
N ILE A 124 15.67 -23.53 5.11
CA ILE A 124 14.87 -22.30 5.24
C ILE A 124 13.93 -22.37 6.46
N ARG A 125 13.31 -23.53 6.71
CA ARG A 125 12.36 -23.67 7.82
C ARG A 125 12.99 -23.42 9.19
N GLU A 126 14.19 -23.95 9.42
CA GLU A 126 14.89 -23.73 10.68
C GLU A 126 15.37 -22.28 10.82
N LEU A 127 15.68 -21.62 9.71
CA LEU A 127 15.98 -20.19 9.70
C LEU A 127 14.72 -19.38 10.07
N GLU A 128 13.57 -19.70 9.49
CA GLU A 128 12.29 -19.05 9.81
C GLU A 128 11.94 -19.25 11.29
N ASP A 129 12.05 -20.48 11.81
CA ASP A 129 11.79 -20.79 13.22
C ASP A 129 12.71 -19.98 14.15
N LEU A 130 13.99 -19.82 13.79
CA LEU A 130 14.96 -19.01 14.54
C LEU A 130 14.63 -17.51 14.48
N ILE A 131 14.18 -16.99 13.34
CA ILE A 131 13.74 -15.60 13.21
C ILE A 131 12.46 -15.38 14.03
N ILE A 132 11.53 -16.33 13.99
CA ILE A 132 10.29 -16.30 14.77
C ILE A 132 10.59 -16.30 16.27
N ASP A 133 11.51 -17.15 16.73
CA ASP A 133 11.98 -17.16 18.12
C ASP A 133 12.61 -15.82 18.53
N ALA A 134 13.44 -15.23 17.66
CA ALA A 134 14.01 -13.91 17.89
C ALA A 134 12.93 -12.81 18.00
N ILE A 135 11.84 -12.91 17.23
CA ILE A 135 10.70 -12.00 17.31
C ILE A 135 9.93 -12.21 18.63
N TYR A 136 9.70 -13.45 19.04
CA TYR A 136 9.03 -13.76 20.32
C TYR A 136 9.82 -13.28 21.54
N LEU A 137 11.15 -13.29 21.45
CA LEU A 137 12.04 -12.77 22.47
C LEU A 137 12.19 -11.23 22.43
N ASP A 138 11.45 -10.54 21.53
CA ASP A 138 11.50 -9.09 21.32
C ASP A 138 12.90 -8.57 20.97
N VAL A 139 13.74 -9.43 20.38
CA VAL A 139 15.11 -9.11 19.96
C VAL A 139 15.09 -8.36 18.64
N ILE A 140 14.27 -8.82 17.70
CA ILE A 140 14.09 -8.22 16.37
C ILE A 140 12.60 -8.10 16.07
N ARG A 141 12.22 -7.08 15.29
CA ARG A 141 10.90 -6.97 14.67
C ARG A 141 11.07 -6.81 13.18
N GLY A 142 10.30 -7.55 12.42
CA GLY A 142 10.37 -7.54 10.97
C GLY A 142 9.28 -8.40 10.35
N LYS A 143 9.28 -8.44 9.03
CA LYS A 143 8.37 -9.27 8.23
C LYS A 143 9.19 -10.23 7.38
N LEU A 144 8.74 -11.47 7.33
CA LEU A 144 9.32 -12.50 6.47
C LEU A 144 8.61 -12.43 5.11
N ASP A 145 9.38 -12.20 4.05
CA ASP A 145 8.90 -12.28 2.67
C ASP A 145 9.41 -13.57 2.03
N GLN A 146 8.55 -14.59 2.04
CA GLN A 146 8.89 -15.90 1.47
C GLN A 146 9.02 -15.88 -0.05
N LYS A 147 8.35 -14.94 -0.73
CA LYS A 147 8.34 -14.89 -2.19
C LYS A 147 9.67 -14.38 -2.73
N GLU A 148 10.20 -13.32 -2.12
CA GLU A 148 11.49 -12.74 -2.49
C GLU A 148 12.66 -13.33 -1.70
N GLN A 149 12.38 -14.30 -0.80
CA GLN A 149 13.36 -14.96 0.08
C GLN A 149 14.18 -13.97 0.90
N GLN A 150 13.48 -13.01 1.52
CA GLN A 150 14.09 -11.90 2.24
C GLN A 150 13.39 -11.67 3.59
N PHE A 151 14.15 -11.15 4.55
CA PHE A 151 13.64 -10.68 5.82
C PHE A 151 13.80 -9.17 5.90
N ASP A 152 12.68 -8.45 6.00
CA ASP A 152 12.65 -6.99 6.17
C ASP A 152 12.60 -6.65 7.66
N VAL A 153 13.69 -6.08 8.16
CA VAL A 153 13.84 -5.67 9.54
C VAL A 153 13.23 -4.29 9.75
N GLU A 154 12.26 -4.19 10.65
CA GLU A 154 11.68 -2.91 11.08
C GLU A 154 12.45 -2.32 12.26
N PHE A 155 12.84 -3.18 13.21
CA PHE A 155 13.56 -2.80 14.42
C PHE A 155 14.47 -3.94 14.88
N THR A 156 15.63 -3.59 15.40
CA THR A 156 16.57 -4.53 16.02
C THR A 156 17.01 -3.98 17.37
N MET A 157 17.22 -4.86 18.34
CA MET A 157 17.80 -4.45 19.61
C MET A 157 19.26 -4.02 19.43
N GLY A 158 19.71 -3.06 20.24
CA GLY A 158 21.12 -2.68 20.26
C GLY A 158 21.97 -3.78 20.90
N ARG A 159 23.03 -4.22 20.20
CA ARG A 159 24.07 -5.09 20.75
C ARG A 159 25.18 -4.27 21.40
N ASP A 160 25.96 -4.88 22.29
CA ASP A 160 27.12 -4.26 22.92
C ASP A 160 28.12 -3.72 21.89
N LEU A 161 28.63 -2.53 22.17
CA LEU A 161 29.61 -1.85 21.33
C LEU A 161 31.02 -2.12 21.85
N GLU A 162 31.93 -2.43 20.92
CA GLU A 162 33.34 -2.59 21.23
C GLU A 162 33.94 -1.23 21.66
N PRO A 163 34.84 -1.21 22.66
CA PRO A 163 35.54 0.01 23.07
C PRO A 163 36.26 0.65 21.87
N GLY A 164 35.82 1.84 21.44
CA GLY A 164 36.37 2.56 20.28
C GLY A 164 35.39 2.75 19.11
N LYS A 165 34.31 1.96 19.01
CA LYS A 165 33.29 2.14 17.96
C LYS A 165 32.31 3.29 18.22
N ILE A 166 32.34 3.87 19.42
CA ILE A 166 31.48 5.01 19.81
C ILE A 166 31.77 6.24 18.96
N GLU A 167 33.03 6.50 18.60
CA GLU A 167 33.40 7.64 17.76
C GLU A 167 32.84 7.52 16.35
N GLN A 168 32.83 6.30 15.78
CA GLN A 168 32.21 6.03 14.48
C GLN A 168 30.69 6.24 14.53
N LEU A 169 30.04 5.80 15.62
CA LEU A 169 28.62 6.04 15.83
C LEU A 169 28.32 7.55 15.93
N LEU A 170 29.11 8.29 16.70
CA LEU A 170 28.98 9.75 16.81
C LEU A 170 29.14 10.43 15.44
N ALA A 171 30.13 10.02 14.65
CA ALA A 171 30.33 10.53 13.30
C ALA A 171 29.13 10.23 12.39
N SER A 172 28.57 9.02 12.45
CA SER A 172 27.39 8.65 11.66
C SER A 172 26.15 9.48 12.06
N LEU A 173 25.93 9.72 13.36
CA LEU A 173 24.85 10.57 13.86
C LEU A 173 25.04 12.04 13.48
N GLN A 174 26.27 12.56 13.53
CA GLN A 174 26.58 13.92 13.08
C GLN A 174 26.34 14.07 11.57
N ASN A 175 26.75 13.08 10.77
CA ASN A 175 26.48 13.05 9.33
C ASN A 175 24.98 13.02 9.04
N TRP A 176 24.22 12.21 9.78
CA TRP A 176 22.77 12.15 9.65
C TRP A 176 22.12 13.49 10.01
N ALA A 177 22.49 14.09 11.15
CA ALA A 177 21.99 15.39 11.57
C ALA A 177 22.32 16.49 10.54
N SER A 178 23.56 16.52 10.04
CA SER A 178 23.99 17.46 9.00
C SER A 178 23.20 17.27 7.70
N THR A 179 22.97 16.02 7.28
CA THR A 179 22.19 15.69 6.09
C THR A 179 20.73 16.12 6.26
N SER A 180 20.11 15.84 7.41
CA SER A 180 18.74 16.28 7.71
C SER A 180 18.63 17.80 7.73
N SER A 181 19.58 18.51 8.33
CA SER A 181 19.63 19.97 8.31
C SER A 181 19.82 20.52 6.89
N ALA A 182 20.65 19.90 6.06
CA ALA A 182 20.82 20.28 4.66
C ALA A 182 19.53 20.09 3.86
N VAL A 183 18.84 18.96 4.03
CA VAL A 183 17.54 18.72 3.38
C VAL A 183 16.51 19.76 3.82
N LEU A 184 16.42 20.05 5.12
CA LEU A 184 15.53 21.10 5.63
C LEU A 184 15.86 22.47 5.03
N SER A 185 17.14 22.85 4.98
CA SER A 185 17.57 24.10 4.33
C SER A 185 17.17 24.15 2.86
N THR A 186 17.35 23.05 2.10
CA THR A 186 16.94 23.02 0.69
C THR A 186 15.42 23.11 0.51
N LEU A 187 14.64 22.57 1.45
CA LEU A 187 13.18 22.70 1.45
C LEU A 187 12.76 24.13 1.78
N ASP A 188 13.41 24.77 2.75
CA ASP A 188 13.18 26.18 3.09
C ASP A 188 13.52 27.10 1.92
N ASP A 189 14.63 26.84 1.20
CA ASP A 189 14.99 27.58 0.00
C ASP A 189 13.97 27.40 -1.13
N LYS A 190 13.51 26.16 -1.36
CA LYS A 190 12.45 25.88 -2.33
C LYS A 190 11.16 26.60 -1.95
N LEU A 191 10.78 26.59 -0.68
CA LEU A 191 9.60 27.31 -0.17
C LEU A 191 9.75 28.83 -0.35
N ALA A 192 10.95 29.39 -0.14
CA ALA A 192 11.24 30.79 -0.39
C ALA A 192 11.16 31.15 -1.88
N THR A 193 11.62 30.29 -2.79
CA THR A 193 11.49 30.52 -4.24
C THR A 193 10.03 30.45 -4.70
N LEU A 194 9.27 29.45 -4.23
CA LEU A 194 7.85 29.31 -4.54
C LEU A 194 7.04 30.50 -4.00
N SER A 195 7.31 30.95 -2.78
CA SER A 195 6.63 32.13 -2.23
C SER A 195 6.95 33.41 -3.00
N ARG A 196 8.21 33.60 -3.46
CA ARG A 196 8.58 34.71 -4.35
C ARG A 196 7.90 34.61 -5.71
N GLU A 197 7.82 33.42 -6.29
CA GLU A 197 7.14 33.21 -7.57
C GLU A 197 5.63 33.47 -7.46
N VAL A 198 4.99 32.98 -6.41
CA VAL A 198 3.58 33.25 -6.11
C VAL A 198 3.35 34.75 -5.92
N ALA A 199 4.23 35.44 -5.17
CA ALA A 199 4.15 36.89 -5.01
C ALA A 199 4.34 37.63 -6.35
N ALA A 200 5.30 37.21 -7.18
CA ALA A 200 5.54 37.79 -8.50
C ALA A 200 4.40 37.52 -9.49
N GLN A 201 3.77 36.34 -9.43
CA GLN A 201 2.57 36.02 -10.21
C GLN A 201 1.39 36.87 -9.76
N LYS A 202 1.23 37.06 -8.44
CA LYS A 202 0.19 37.95 -7.90
C LYS A 202 0.37 39.39 -8.40
N THR A 203 1.58 39.95 -8.33
CA THR A 203 1.83 41.32 -8.82
C THR A 203 1.65 41.45 -10.33
N LYS A 204 2.09 40.46 -11.12
CA LYS A 204 1.83 40.42 -12.57
C LYS A 204 0.33 40.38 -12.88
N ARG A 205 -0.44 39.58 -12.13
CA ARG A 205 -1.89 39.49 -12.28
C ARG A 205 -2.58 40.79 -11.90
N GLU A 206 -2.20 41.41 -10.78
CA GLU A 206 -2.71 42.72 -10.37
C GLU A 206 -2.40 43.83 -11.39
N ALA A 207 -1.18 43.83 -11.96
CA ALA A 207 -0.81 44.77 -13.02
C ALA A 207 -1.63 44.55 -14.29
N TYR A 208 -1.84 43.28 -14.68
CA TYR A 208 -2.70 42.93 -15.81
C TYR A 208 -4.15 43.36 -15.59
N ASP A 209 -4.69 43.13 -14.38
CA ASP A 209 -6.04 43.53 -14.00
C ASP A 209 -6.21 45.06 -14.01
N GLN A 210 -5.20 45.83 -13.58
CA GLN A 210 -5.20 47.29 -13.67
C GLN A 210 -5.18 47.79 -15.13
N VAL A 211 -4.35 47.19 -15.99
CA VAL A 211 -4.33 47.51 -17.43
C VAL A 211 -5.67 47.15 -18.07
N TYR A 212 -6.27 46.02 -17.70
CA TYR A 212 -7.59 45.62 -18.17
C TYR A 212 -8.68 46.63 -17.75
N GLN A 213 -8.68 47.08 -16.50
CA GLN A 213 -9.64 48.07 -16.00
C GLN A 213 -9.49 49.44 -16.67
N THR A 214 -8.25 49.90 -16.88
CA THR A 214 -7.99 51.17 -17.59
C THR A 214 -8.47 51.11 -19.03
N ASN A 215 -8.15 50.03 -19.76
CA ASN A 215 -8.66 49.80 -21.11
C ASN A 215 -10.19 49.72 -21.16
N LEU A 216 -10.82 49.04 -20.20
CA LEU A 216 -12.29 48.97 -20.11
C LEU A 216 -12.90 50.36 -19.89
N LYS A 217 -12.31 51.18 -19.01
CA LYS A 217 -12.74 52.56 -18.77
C LYS A 217 -12.58 53.42 -20.03
N GLU A 218 -11.46 53.31 -20.74
CA GLU A 218 -11.27 54.02 -22.01
C GLU A 218 -12.31 53.61 -23.06
N VAL A 219 -12.63 52.31 -23.18
CA VAL A 219 -13.65 51.84 -24.12
C VAL A 219 -15.02 52.38 -23.74
N LEU A 220 -15.36 52.40 -22.44
CA LEU A 220 -16.61 52.98 -21.95
C LEU A 220 -16.69 54.48 -22.19
N ASP A 221 -15.61 55.22 -21.97
CA ASP A 221 -15.57 56.66 -22.19
C ASP A 221 -15.59 56.99 -23.69
N LYS A 222 -14.89 56.24 -24.54
CA LYS A 222 -15.03 56.30 -26.02
C LYS A 222 -16.45 55.98 -26.47
N GLN A 223 -17.12 54.99 -25.88
CA GLN A 223 -18.53 54.71 -26.15
C GLN A 223 -19.46 55.84 -25.70
N LYS A 224 -19.18 56.49 -24.56
CA LYS A 224 -19.91 57.67 -24.10
C LYS A 224 -19.68 58.85 -25.01
N GLU A 225 -18.46 59.09 -25.50
CA GLU A 225 -18.14 60.12 -26.48
C GLU A 225 -18.83 59.87 -27.81
N VAL A 226 -18.85 58.63 -28.31
CA VAL A 226 -19.62 58.24 -29.51
C VAL A 226 -21.12 58.45 -29.28
N LYS A 227 -21.65 58.12 -28.09
CA LYS A 227 -23.06 58.41 -27.74
C LYS A 227 -23.34 59.91 -27.55
N ALA A 228 -22.37 60.69 -27.06
CA ALA A 228 -22.48 62.13 -26.86
C ALA A 228 -22.41 62.88 -28.20
N THR A 229 -21.50 62.48 -29.09
CA THR A 229 -21.42 62.97 -30.47
C THR A 229 -22.64 62.57 -31.29
N ALA A 230 -23.17 61.34 -31.12
CA ALA A 230 -24.45 60.94 -31.69
C ALA A 230 -25.64 61.76 -31.13
N ARG A 231 -25.58 62.19 -29.86
CA ARG A 231 -26.57 63.10 -29.25
C ARG A 231 -26.43 64.54 -29.72
N THR A 232 -25.23 65.07 -29.91
CA THR A 232 -25.04 66.44 -30.44
C THR A 232 -25.46 66.53 -31.90
N THR A 233 -25.25 65.47 -32.71
CA THR A 233 -25.83 65.38 -34.07
C THR A 233 -27.35 65.19 -34.08
N ALA A 234 -27.94 64.71 -32.97
CA ALA A 234 -29.40 64.57 -32.82
C ALA A 234 -30.08 65.79 -32.16
N THR A 235 -29.32 66.82 -31.73
CA THR A 235 -29.86 67.99 -31.01
C THR A 235 -29.93 69.26 -31.89
N THR A 236 -29.99 69.11 -33.21
CA THR A 236 -30.37 70.22 -34.13
C THR A 236 -31.86 70.23 -34.47
N GLY A 237 -32.68 69.42 -33.79
CA GLY A 237 -34.12 69.49 -33.97
C GLY A 237 -34.88 68.83 -32.85
N ARG A 238 -35.24 69.60 -31.81
CA ARG A 238 -36.57 69.62 -31.18
C ARG A 238 -36.57 70.44 -29.88
N THR A 239 -37.30 71.55 -29.97
CA THR A 239 -38.15 72.19 -28.94
C THR A 239 -38.09 71.67 -27.50
N ASN A 240 -37.62 72.56 -26.61
CA ASN A 240 -37.98 72.79 -25.22
C ASN A 240 -38.88 71.73 -24.53
N LEU A 241 -38.31 71.00 -23.57
CA LEU A 241 -39.08 70.42 -22.47
C LEU A 241 -39.32 71.49 -21.41
N THR A 242 -40.55 71.55 -20.91
CA THR A 242 -40.95 72.48 -19.85
C THR A 242 -40.26 72.17 -18.51
N PRO A 243 -39.91 73.20 -17.70
CA PRO A 243 -39.21 73.05 -16.41
C PRO A 243 -39.86 72.08 -15.39
N ALA A 244 -41.16 71.81 -15.52
CA ALA A 244 -41.89 70.89 -14.65
C ALA A 244 -41.50 69.41 -14.85
N GLY A 245 -41.19 68.97 -16.07
CA GLY A 245 -40.85 67.57 -16.35
C GLY A 245 -39.44 67.16 -15.92
N ILE A 246 -38.52 68.13 -15.83
CA ILE A 246 -37.16 67.90 -15.32
C ILE A 246 -37.21 67.73 -13.78
N ALA A 247 -38.03 68.54 -13.10
CA ALA A 247 -38.22 68.47 -11.66
C ALA A 247 -38.93 67.18 -11.19
N GLU A 248 -39.81 66.60 -12.01
CA GLU A 248 -40.49 65.35 -11.68
C GLU A 248 -39.57 64.13 -11.83
N ARG A 249 -38.73 64.12 -12.87
CA ARG A 249 -37.72 63.07 -13.07
C ARG A 249 -36.63 63.07 -11.99
N ASP A 250 -36.24 64.25 -11.51
CA ASP A 250 -35.23 64.36 -10.46
C ASP A 250 -35.80 63.94 -9.09
N ARG A 251 -37.08 64.23 -8.82
CA ARG A 251 -37.80 63.70 -7.63
C ARG A 251 -37.96 62.18 -7.66
N GLU A 252 -38.19 61.60 -8.83
CA GLU A 252 -38.32 60.15 -9.01
C GLU A 252 -36.97 59.43 -8.77
N ARG A 253 -35.86 60.00 -9.26
CA ARG A 253 -34.51 59.50 -8.97
C ARG A 253 -34.12 59.62 -7.51
N GLU A 254 -34.56 60.68 -6.83
CA GLU A 254 -34.32 60.86 -5.40
C GLU A 254 -35.11 59.85 -4.55
N ARG A 255 -36.31 59.46 -4.99
CA ARG A 255 -37.09 58.37 -4.38
C ARG A 255 -36.44 57.01 -4.57
N GLU A 256 -35.99 56.69 -5.79
CA GLU A 256 -35.27 55.43 -6.06
C GLU A 256 -33.96 55.32 -5.27
N ARG A 257 -33.26 56.44 -5.06
CA ARG A 257 -32.03 56.47 -4.27
C ARG A 257 -32.33 56.25 -2.77
N ARG A 258 -33.40 56.85 -2.25
CA ARG A 258 -33.84 56.63 -0.86
C ARG A 258 -34.31 55.19 -0.63
N GLU A 259 -35.04 54.58 -1.57
CA GLU A 259 -35.42 53.17 -1.47
C GLU A 259 -34.22 52.22 -1.47
N ARG A 260 -33.14 52.55 -2.20
CA ARG A 260 -31.90 51.75 -2.16
C ARG A 260 -31.16 51.91 -0.84
N GLU A 261 -31.04 53.13 -0.32
CA GLU A 261 -30.42 53.39 0.98
C GLU A 261 -31.24 52.78 2.14
N GLU A 262 -32.57 52.68 2.01
CA GLU A 262 -33.43 51.97 2.98
C GLU A 262 -33.26 50.45 2.90
N LYS A 263 -33.21 49.86 1.69
CA LYS A 263 -32.95 48.42 1.52
C LYS A 263 -31.56 47.99 1.98
N GLU A 264 -30.57 48.86 1.87
CA GLU A 264 -29.22 48.60 2.35
C GLU A 264 -29.17 48.62 3.89
N LYS A 265 -29.84 49.60 4.52
CA LYS A 265 -30.00 49.63 5.98
C LYS A 265 -30.86 48.50 6.56
N GLU A 266 -31.82 48.00 5.79
CA GLU A 266 -32.65 46.85 6.19
C GLU A 266 -31.85 45.55 6.16
N LYS A 267 -30.98 45.37 5.15
CA LYS A 267 -30.03 44.25 5.10
C LYS A 267 -28.99 44.29 6.21
N ASP A 268 -28.50 45.47 6.57
CA ASP A 268 -27.55 45.63 7.68
C ASP A 268 -28.22 45.28 9.03
N ARG A 269 -29.52 45.59 9.20
CA ARG A 269 -30.30 45.20 10.40
C ARG A 269 -30.60 43.70 10.46
N GLU A 270 -30.83 43.06 9.32
CA GLU A 270 -31.00 41.60 9.25
C GLU A 270 -29.69 40.87 9.57
N GLN A 271 -28.53 41.39 9.13
CA GLN A 271 -27.22 40.81 9.49
C GLN A 271 -26.89 40.96 10.98
N ASP A 272 -27.27 42.06 11.62
CA ASP A 272 -27.07 42.23 13.06
C ASP A 272 -27.99 41.32 13.90
N GLN A 273 -29.18 40.94 13.40
CA GLN A 273 -30.07 39.98 14.09
C GLN A 273 -29.59 38.53 14.02
N ASP A 274 -28.99 38.11 12.90
CA ASP A 274 -28.44 36.76 12.73
C ASP A 274 -27.18 36.50 13.59
N GLN A 275 -26.53 37.56 14.07
CA GLN A 275 -25.35 37.47 14.93
C GLN A 275 -25.74 37.20 16.40
N ASP A 276 -26.89 37.73 16.86
CA ASP A 276 -27.39 37.58 18.24
C ASP A 276 -28.14 36.25 18.51
N GLU A 277 -28.60 35.55 17.46
CA GLU A 277 -29.24 34.23 17.61
C GLU A 277 -28.24 33.06 17.78
N LYS A 278 -26.95 33.24 17.43
CA LYS A 278 -25.95 32.17 17.55
C LYS A 278 -25.39 31.95 18.96
N ASP A 279 -25.61 32.89 19.88
CA ASP A 279 -25.07 32.80 21.25
C ASP A 279 -26.08 32.26 22.28
N LYS A 280 -27.27 31.79 21.88
CA LYS A 280 -28.31 31.31 22.80
C LYS A 280 -28.59 29.80 22.83
N ASP A 281 -28.09 29.01 21.90
CA ASP A 281 -28.42 27.57 21.83
C ASP A 281 -27.32 26.66 22.40
N SER A 282 -26.87 27.00 23.61
CA SER A 282 -26.11 26.13 24.50
C SER A 282 -26.92 25.84 25.76
N MET A 283 -27.76 24.79 25.73
CA MET A 283 -27.90 23.73 26.77
C MET A 283 -29.27 23.00 26.73
N ASP A 284 -29.21 21.71 27.08
CA ASP A 284 -30.24 20.79 27.60
C ASP A 284 -31.18 19.96 26.67
N VAL A 285 -30.77 18.70 26.45
CA VAL A 285 -31.39 17.42 26.91
C VAL A 285 -32.94 17.28 26.90
N ASP A 286 -33.49 16.38 26.06
CA ASP A 286 -34.15 15.10 26.43
C ASP A 286 -34.85 14.37 25.24
N GLU A 287 -34.86 13.03 25.29
CA GLU A 287 -35.64 12.05 24.48
C GLU A 287 -37.14 11.99 24.93
N PRO A 288 -38.05 11.15 24.37
CA PRO A 288 -38.23 10.57 23.03
C PRO A 288 -39.70 10.73 22.50
N THR A 289 -40.02 10.26 21.27
CA THR A 289 -41.13 9.31 20.97
C THR A 289 -41.45 9.10 19.47
N GLU A 290 -42.01 7.90 19.25
CA GLU A 290 -42.43 7.12 18.09
C GLU A 290 -42.97 7.76 16.79
N GLY A 291 -42.59 7.11 15.67
CA GLY A 291 -43.55 6.40 14.82
C GLY A 291 -43.86 6.98 13.44
N THR A 292 -43.50 6.27 12.34
CA THR A 292 -44.46 5.83 11.30
C THR A 292 -43.83 5.05 10.11
N LYS A 293 -44.36 3.85 9.89
CA LYS A 293 -44.72 3.13 8.64
C LYS A 293 -44.00 3.48 7.31
N GLY A 294 -43.27 2.51 6.77
CA GLY A 294 -42.87 2.42 5.35
C GLY A 294 -43.35 1.12 4.68
N LYS A 295 -44.09 1.25 3.58
CA LYS A 295 -44.81 0.20 2.83
C LYS A 295 -43.92 -0.74 2.03
N ASN A 296 -44.21 -2.03 2.11
CA ASN A 296 -43.81 -3.08 1.17
C ASN A 296 -44.46 -2.90 -0.21
N ARG A 297 -43.68 -2.99 -1.29
CA ARG A 297 -44.17 -3.29 -2.65
C ARG A 297 -43.44 -4.51 -3.21
N LYS A 298 -44.20 -5.60 -3.34
CA LYS A 298 -43.93 -6.77 -4.17
C LYS A 298 -43.95 -6.39 -5.65
N TRP A 299 -43.09 -7.03 -6.45
CA TRP A 299 -43.32 -7.30 -7.87
C TRP A 299 -43.09 -8.80 -8.12
N LEU A 300 -44.15 -9.49 -8.58
CA LEU A 300 -44.11 -10.72 -9.40
C LEU A 300 -43.86 -10.27 -10.85
N GLY A 301 -43.39 -11.02 -11.84
CA GLY A 301 -43.14 -12.45 -12.06
C GLY A 301 -43.25 -12.71 -13.58
N SER A 302 -42.36 -13.54 -14.14
CA SER A 302 -42.44 -14.31 -15.42
C SER A 302 -42.60 -13.55 -16.77
N THR A 303 -41.84 -13.84 -17.84
CA THR A 303 -41.88 -15.03 -18.74
C THR A 303 -40.76 -14.87 -19.81
N SER A 304 -39.82 -15.80 -20.01
CA SER A 304 -39.73 -16.93 -20.98
C SER A 304 -39.71 -16.60 -22.50
N SER A 305 -38.60 -16.91 -23.19
CA SER A 305 -38.49 -17.76 -24.41
C SER A 305 -37.00 -17.83 -24.84
N SER A 306 -36.34 -19.00 -24.84
CA SER A 306 -36.28 -20.03 -25.91
C SER A 306 -35.25 -19.74 -27.01
N VAL A 307 -34.12 -20.45 -27.04
CA VAL A 307 -33.49 -21.09 -28.24
C VAL A 307 -32.61 -22.28 -27.78
N MET A 308 -32.65 -23.33 -28.60
CA MET A 308 -32.12 -24.71 -28.56
C MET A 308 -30.56 -24.79 -28.61
N SER A 309 -29.86 -25.69 -27.90
CA SER A 309 -29.66 -27.16 -28.05
C SER A 309 -28.64 -27.57 -29.13
N GLU A 310 -27.41 -27.87 -28.71
CA GLU A 310 -26.46 -28.85 -29.27
C GLU A 310 -25.45 -29.22 -28.16
N ASP A 311 -24.83 -30.39 -28.24
CA ASP A 311 -23.93 -31.07 -27.26
C ASP A 311 -24.58 -31.87 -26.11
N ARG A 312 -25.14 -33.03 -26.49
CA ARG A 312 -25.61 -34.09 -25.56
C ARG A 312 -25.18 -35.49 -26.00
N ASP A 313 -23.92 -35.70 -26.38
CA ASP A 313 -23.45 -37.05 -26.76
C ASP A 313 -22.20 -37.60 -26.03
N ILE A 314 -21.61 -36.88 -25.07
CA ILE A 314 -20.47 -37.39 -24.29
C ILE A 314 -20.91 -38.02 -22.95
N SER A 315 -22.10 -37.67 -22.45
CA SER A 315 -22.56 -38.12 -21.12
C SER A 315 -23.16 -39.54 -21.09
N LYS A 316 -23.48 -40.15 -22.24
CA LYS A 316 -24.10 -41.50 -22.26
C LYS A 316 -23.09 -42.66 -22.22
N ALA A 317 -21.84 -42.45 -22.66
CA ALA A 317 -20.78 -43.46 -22.56
C ALA A 317 -20.21 -43.57 -21.13
N ALA A 318 -20.16 -42.45 -20.40
CA ALA A 318 -19.73 -42.43 -18.99
C ALA A 318 -20.78 -43.05 -18.05
N SER A 319 -22.08 -42.87 -18.32
CA SER A 319 -23.14 -43.43 -17.47
C SER A 319 -23.35 -44.95 -17.63
N SER A 320 -22.99 -45.53 -18.78
CA SER A 320 -23.08 -46.99 -18.98
C SER A 320 -21.97 -47.76 -18.25
N THR A 321 -20.80 -47.17 -18.10
CA THR A 321 -19.65 -47.80 -17.42
C THR A 321 -19.73 -47.63 -15.90
N PHE A 322 -20.41 -46.57 -15.44
CA PHE A 322 -20.58 -46.24 -14.01
C PHE A 322 -21.67 -47.07 -13.31
N LEU A 323 -22.62 -47.64 -14.05
CA LEU A 323 -23.71 -48.44 -13.46
C LEU A 323 -23.39 -49.93 -13.28
N GLN A 324 -22.17 -50.37 -13.60
CA GLN A 324 -21.76 -51.79 -13.51
C GLN A 324 -20.74 -52.09 -12.41
N THR A 325 -20.35 -51.10 -11.58
CA THR A 325 -19.34 -51.25 -10.52
C THR A 325 -19.89 -51.11 -9.09
N GLN A 326 -21.21 -51.12 -8.91
CA GLN A 326 -21.84 -50.93 -7.59
C GLN A 326 -21.98 -52.19 -6.72
N ASN A 327 -21.21 -53.25 -6.93
CA ASN A 327 -21.35 -54.47 -6.09
C ASN A 327 -20.06 -55.24 -5.76
N LEU A 328 -18.89 -54.59 -5.72
CA LEU A 328 -17.63 -55.26 -5.37
C LEU A 328 -16.81 -54.48 -4.34
N SER A 329 -16.11 -55.23 -3.48
CA SER A 329 -15.34 -54.79 -2.31
C SER A 329 -14.25 -53.75 -2.66
N PRO A 330 -13.91 -52.80 -1.76
CA PRO A 330 -12.87 -51.78 -2.02
C PRO A 330 -11.49 -52.35 -2.40
N TYR A 331 -11.19 -53.59 -2.00
CA TYR A 331 -9.95 -54.29 -2.35
C TYR A 331 -9.89 -54.74 -3.82
N ASP A 332 -11.03 -55.10 -4.42
CA ASP A 332 -11.09 -55.57 -5.81
C ASP A 332 -11.04 -54.40 -6.80
N GLN A 333 -11.54 -53.21 -6.40
CA GLN A 333 -11.46 -52.00 -7.21
C GLN A 333 -10.03 -51.48 -7.36
N GLN A 334 -9.18 -51.62 -6.34
CA GLN A 334 -7.75 -51.33 -6.45
C GLN A 334 -7.05 -52.31 -7.39
N ALA A 335 -7.31 -53.62 -7.27
CA ALA A 335 -6.69 -54.63 -8.12
C ALA A 335 -7.02 -54.44 -9.63
N GLN A 336 -8.23 -53.98 -9.95
CA GLN A 336 -8.66 -53.77 -11.34
C GLN A 336 -8.08 -52.48 -11.96
N ILE A 337 -7.82 -51.44 -11.14
CA ILE A 337 -7.12 -50.22 -11.56
C ILE A 337 -5.63 -50.51 -11.80
N PHE A 338 -4.98 -51.29 -10.92
CA PHE A 338 -3.58 -51.69 -11.10
C PHE A 338 -3.38 -52.67 -12.27
N GLY A 339 -4.28 -53.64 -12.47
CA GLY A 339 -4.22 -54.56 -13.63
C GLY A 339 -4.45 -53.87 -14.99
N SER A 340 -5.14 -52.72 -15.00
CA SER A 340 -5.33 -51.90 -16.19
C SER A 340 -4.12 -51.01 -16.51
N ILE A 341 -3.24 -50.76 -15.54
CA ILE A 341 -1.99 -50.00 -15.72
C ILE A 341 -0.90 -50.92 -16.29
N GLU A 342 -0.80 -52.17 -15.84
CA GLU A 342 0.16 -53.15 -16.37
C GLU A 342 -0.09 -53.50 -17.84
N THR A 343 -1.32 -53.39 -18.32
CA THR A 343 -1.66 -53.62 -19.74
C THR A 343 -1.37 -52.41 -20.64
N PHE A 344 -1.23 -51.20 -20.07
CA PHE A 344 -0.86 -49.99 -20.80
C PHE A 344 0.65 -49.73 -20.87
N ILE A 345 1.42 -50.35 -19.97
CA ILE A 345 2.88 -50.32 -20.01
C ILE A 345 3.35 -51.55 -20.79
N GLN A 346 3.45 -51.42 -22.11
CA GLN A 346 4.25 -52.39 -22.87
C GLN A 346 5.69 -52.32 -22.34
N PRO A 347 6.33 -53.44 -21.96
CA PRO A 347 7.74 -53.42 -21.62
C PRO A 347 8.51 -52.91 -22.84
N LEU A 348 9.20 -51.77 -22.68
CA LEU A 348 10.05 -51.21 -23.74
C LEU A 348 11.06 -52.30 -24.14
N LYS A 349 11.08 -52.65 -25.42
CA LYS A 349 12.14 -53.50 -25.97
C LYS A 349 13.49 -52.80 -25.71
N ASP A 350 14.46 -53.57 -25.26
CA ASP A 350 15.73 -53.10 -24.68
C ASP A 350 16.45 -52.04 -25.53
N GLU A 351 16.42 -52.13 -26.87
CA GLU A 351 17.06 -51.15 -27.76
C GLU A 351 16.37 -49.78 -27.81
N ALA A 352 15.05 -49.71 -27.68
CA ALA A 352 14.33 -48.43 -27.68
C ALA A 352 14.36 -47.77 -26.29
N GLY A 353 14.38 -48.58 -25.23
CA GLY A 353 14.45 -48.08 -23.85
C GLY A 353 15.74 -47.34 -23.54
N GLU A 354 16.86 -47.80 -24.07
CA GLU A 354 18.16 -47.11 -23.93
C GLU A 354 18.15 -45.73 -24.60
N GLU A 355 17.60 -45.58 -25.81
CA GLU A 355 17.50 -44.27 -26.48
C GLU A 355 16.58 -43.29 -25.72
N TYR A 356 15.48 -43.78 -25.13
CA TYR A 356 14.59 -42.92 -24.33
C TYR A 356 15.21 -42.53 -22.99
N LEU A 357 15.99 -43.43 -22.38
CA LEU A 357 16.74 -43.14 -21.17
C LEU A 357 17.86 -42.14 -21.44
N GLU A 358 18.61 -42.30 -22.53
CA GLU A 358 19.66 -41.37 -22.95
C GLU A 358 19.09 -39.96 -23.16
N ARG A 359 17.96 -39.85 -23.87
CA ARG A 359 17.25 -38.57 -24.04
C ARG A 359 16.72 -37.99 -22.72
N LEU A 360 16.28 -38.83 -21.78
CA LEU A 360 15.83 -38.35 -20.46
C LEU A 360 16.99 -37.87 -19.60
N THR A 361 18.16 -38.50 -19.69
CA THR A 361 19.40 -38.01 -19.06
C THR A 361 19.89 -36.72 -19.69
N ASP A 362 19.85 -36.58 -21.02
CA ASP A 362 20.18 -35.33 -21.69
C ASP A 362 19.23 -34.20 -21.25
N VAL A 363 17.92 -34.50 -21.14
CA VAL A 363 16.92 -33.55 -20.64
C VAL A 363 17.17 -33.24 -19.16
N ALA A 364 17.57 -34.20 -18.32
CA ALA A 364 17.93 -33.94 -16.93
C ALA A 364 19.14 -33.02 -16.82
N GLU A 365 20.16 -33.24 -17.65
CA GLU A 365 21.38 -32.42 -17.68
C GLU A 365 21.07 -30.99 -18.11
N VAL A 366 20.26 -30.81 -19.17
CA VAL A 366 19.84 -29.49 -19.65
C VAL A 366 18.96 -28.77 -18.62
N LEU A 367 18.10 -29.50 -17.89
CA LEU A 367 17.24 -28.94 -16.85
C LEU A 367 17.96 -28.76 -15.50
N GLY A 368 19.20 -29.23 -15.36
CA GLY A 368 19.97 -29.18 -14.12
C GLY A 368 19.33 -29.99 -12.99
N ILE A 369 18.77 -31.16 -13.31
CA ILE A 369 18.11 -32.04 -12.35
C ILE A 369 19.11 -33.09 -11.86
N ASP A 370 19.47 -33.04 -10.57
CA ASP A 370 20.42 -34.00 -9.97
C ASP A 370 19.81 -35.39 -9.75
N ASP A 371 18.48 -35.48 -9.57
CA ASP A 371 17.75 -36.72 -9.32
C ASP A 371 16.78 -37.06 -10.47
N PRO A 372 16.99 -38.15 -11.25
CA PRO A 372 16.13 -38.54 -12.37
C PRO A 372 14.81 -39.18 -11.92
N SER A 373 14.17 -38.62 -10.89
CA SER A 373 12.85 -39.04 -10.43
C SER A 373 11.75 -38.38 -11.26
N PHE A 374 10.62 -39.08 -11.45
CA PHE A 374 9.45 -38.53 -12.14
C PHE A 374 8.97 -37.21 -11.51
N SER A 375 9.03 -37.08 -10.18
CA SER A 375 8.68 -35.86 -9.46
C SER A 375 9.58 -34.69 -9.79
N SER A 376 10.88 -34.93 -9.96
CA SER A 376 11.86 -33.89 -10.31
C SER A 376 11.63 -33.37 -11.73
N PHE A 377 11.42 -34.28 -12.69
CA PHE A 377 11.06 -33.90 -14.07
C PHE A 377 9.72 -33.17 -14.14
N ALA A 378 8.69 -33.67 -13.46
CA ALA A 378 7.38 -33.03 -13.43
C ALA A 378 7.44 -31.62 -12.81
N SER A 379 8.24 -31.44 -11.76
CA SER A 379 8.48 -30.14 -11.14
C SER A 379 9.24 -29.20 -12.07
N ALA A 380 10.30 -29.66 -12.73
CA ALA A 380 11.07 -28.87 -13.69
C ALA A 380 10.23 -28.45 -14.91
N ILE A 381 9.41 -29.35 -15.46
CA ILE A 381 8.48 -29.04 -16.56
C ILE A 381 7.41 -28.04 -16.09
N SER A 382 6.91 -28.17 -14.86
CA SER A 382 5.96 -27.22 -14.28
C SER A 382 6.61 -25.84 -14.07
N ARG A 383 7.88 -25.79 -13.68
CA ARG A 383 8.64 -24.55 -13.53
C ARG A 383 8.88 -23.88 -14.89
N LEU A 384 9.33 -24.64 -15.88
CA LEU A 384 9.52 -24.12 -17.24
C LEU A 384 8.22 -23.63 -17.87
N SER A 385 7.12 -24.35 -17.71
CA SER A 385 5.82 -23.88 -18.23
C SER A 385 5.33 -22.62 -17.49
N ALA A 386 5.59 -22.51 -16.19
CA ALA A 386 5.32 -21.29 -15.44
C ALA A 386 6.20 -20.11 -15.90
N GLU A 387 7.49 -20.34 -16.14
CA GLU A 387 8.43 -19.36 -16.69
C GLU A 387 8.01 -18.94 -18.11
N GLU A 388 7.61 -19.88 -18.97
CA GLU A 388 7.11 -19.61 -20.32
C GLU A 388 5.84 -18.73 -20.30
N ILE A 389 4.89 -19.03 -19.42
CA ILE A 389 3.68 -18.21 -19.23
C ILE A 389 4.05 -16.81 -18.70
N ALA A 390 4.99 -16.71 -17.77
CA ALA A 390 5.45 -15.44 -17.24
C ALA A 390 6.12 -14.57 -18.32
N VAL A 391 6.95 -15.18 -19.17
CA VAL A 391 7.60 -14.50 -20.30
C VAL A 391 6.58 -14.09 -21.36
N LYS A 392 5.64 -14.95 -21.75
CA LYS A 392 4.56 -14.57 -22.69
C LYS A 392 3.72 -13.42 -22.15
N ARG A 393 3.47 -13.40 -20.83
CA ARG A 393 2.76 -12.30 -20.18
C ARG A 393 3.56 -11.01 -20.17
N SER A 394 4.88 -11.07 -19.98
CA SER A 394 5.72 -9.87 -20.05
C SER A 394 5.81 -9.34 -21.48
N GLU A 395 5.93 -10.23 -22.48
CA GLU A 395 5.92 -9.89 -23.90
C GLU A 395 4.61 -9.18 -24.30
N LEU A 396 3.45 -9.72 -23.93
CA LEU A 396 2.16 -9.07 -24.20
C LEU A 396 2.03 -7.69 -23.55
N ARG A 397 2.60 -7.50 -22.35
CA ARG A 397 2.63 -6.19 -21.68
C ARG A 397 3.54 -5.21 -22.40
N LEU A 398 4.68 -5.68 -22.90
CA LEU A 398 5.60 -4.84 -23.68
C LEU A 398 4.97 -4.42 -25.00
N HIS A 399 4.28 -5.32 -25.71
CA HIS A 399 3.54 -4.96 -26.91
C HIS A 399 2.41 -3.97 -26.63
N ALA A 400 1.64 -4.15 -25.56
CA ALA A 400 0.61 -3.18 -25.18
C ALA A 400 1.21 -1.79 -24.88
N ALA A 401 2.37 -1.73 -24.22
CA ALA A 401 3.08 -0.48 -23.96
C ALA A 401 3.65 0.14 -25.26
N GLU A 402 4.14 -0.69 -26.17
CA GLU A 402 4.62 -0.26 -27.49
C GLU A 402 3.49 0.37 -28.31
N ASP A 403 2.31 -0.27 -28.33
CA ASP A 403 1.12 0.26 -29.00
C ASP A 403 0.68 1.61 -28.40
N GLU A 404 0.67 1.73 -27.07
CA GLU A 404 0.36 2.98 -26.38
C GLU A 404 1.36 4.08 -26.74
N LEU A 405 2.66 3.77 -26.73
CA LEU A 405 3.71 4.71 -27.13
C LEU A 405 3.59 5.11 -28.61
N MET A 406 3.24 4.18 -29.51
CA MET A 406 2.99 4.49 -30.92
C MET A 406 1.78 5.40 -31.09
N MET A 407 0.71 5.20 -30.34
CA MET A 407 -0.45 6.09 -30.35
C MET A 407 -0.08 7.50 -29.87
N HIS A 408 0.67 7.60 -28.78
CA HIS A 408 1.16 8.90 -28.29
C HIS A 408 2.09 9.58 -29.29
N LEU A 409 3.01 8.84 -29.92
CA LEU A 409 3.90 9.37 -30.93
C LEU A 409 3.12 9.85 -32.16
N ALA A 410 2.08 9.12 -32.59
CA ALA A 410 1.19 9.55 -33.67
C ALA A 410 0.43 10.85 -33.31
N SER A 411 -0.07 10.96 -32.07
CA SER A 411 -0.73 12.17 -31.57
C SER A 411 0.24 13.37 -31.57
N MET A 412 1.45 13.18 -31.03
CA MET A 412 2.47 14.22 -30.98
C MET A 412 2.90 14.67 -32.37
N LYS A 413 3.05 13.75 -33.33
CA LYS A 413 3.33 14.10 -34.74
C LYS A 413 2.19 14.89 -35.38
N HIS A 414 0.94 14.56 -35.05
CA HIS A 414 -0.21 15.31 -35.54
C HIS A 414 -0.23 16.74 -34.97
N GLU A 415 0.05 16.88 -33.68
CA GLU A 415 0.17 18.20 -33.03
C GLU A 415 1.34 19.00 -33.61
N GLU A 416 2.50 18.37 -33.84
CA GLU A 416 3.66 19.00 -34.48
C GLU A 416 3.31 19.50 -35.90
N ALA A 417 2.59 18.69 -36.69
CA ALA A 417 2.13 19.07 -38.02
C ALA A 417 1.11 20.23 -38.00
N LEU A 418 0.23 20.26 -36.99
CA LEU A 418 -0.69 21.37 -36.76
C LEU A 418 0.07 22.65 -36.41
N VAL A 419 1.05 22.55 -35.52
CA VAL A 419 1.90 23.68 -35.13
C VAL A 419 2.72 24.18 -36.31
N SER A 420 3.31 23.29 -37.13
CA SER A 420 4.04 23.69 -38.33
C SER A 420 3.12 24.35 -39.35
N GLN A 421 1.90 23.84 -39.54
CA GLN A 421 0.90 24.47 -40.39
C GLN A 421 0.51 25.86 -39.86
N TRP A 422 0.36 26.01 -38.54
CA TRP A 422 0.09 27.32 -37.94
C TRP A 422 1.27 28.26 -38.13
N LEU A 423 2.50 27.79 -37.94
CA LEU A 423 3.73 28.55 -38.17
C LEU A 423 3.80 29.03 -39.63
N ASP A 424 3.58 28.15 -40.60
CA ASP A 424 3.54 28.49 -42.03
C ASP A 424 2.44 29.51 -42.33
N THR A 425 1.27 29.41 -41.71
CA THR A 425 0.19 30.40 -41.91
C THR A 425 0.48 31.76 -41.28
N MET A 426 1.28 31.78 -40.20
CA MET A 426 1.73 33.00 -39.52
C MET A 426 2.92 33.65 -40.23
N GLU A 427 3.82 32.85 -40.79
CA GLU A 427 5.01 33.29 -41.54
C GLU A 427 4.73 33.55 -43.03
N ALA A 428 3.59 33.10 -43.56
CA ALA A 428 3.16 33.41 -44.92
C ALA A 428 3.03 34.94 -45.11
N GLU A 429 4.04 35.53 -45.77
CA GLU A 429 4.06 36.94 -46.16
C GLU A 429 2.78 37.30 -46.93
N PRO A 430 2.19 38.49 -46.68
CA PRO A 430 1.07 38.96 -47.48
C PRO A 430 1.52 39.13 -48.95
N PRO A 431 0.68 38.74 -49.92
CA PRO A 431 1.03 38.90 -51.34
C PRO A 431 1.38 40.38 -51.63
N PRO A 432 2.43 40.66 -52.42
CA PRO A 432 2.89 42.02 -52.66
C PRO A 432 1.78 42.80 -53.37
N GLY A 433 1.09 43.68 -52.62
CA GLY A 433 -0.03 44.51 -53.09
C GLY A 433 -1.30 44.52 -52.22
N SER A 434 -1.33 43.87 -51.04
CA SER A 434 -2.54 43.84 -50.21
C SER A 434 -2.85 45.20 -49.56
N SER A 435 -3.89 45.88 -50.06
CA SER A 435 -4.54 47.02 -49.41
C SER A 435 -4.92 46.72 -47.96
N ILE A 436 -4.89 47.74 -47.08
CA ILE A 436 -5.30 47.67 -45.65
C ILE A 436 -6.65 46.94 -45.49
N ALA A 437 -7.56 47.09 -46.46
CA ALA A 437 -8.86 46.41 -46.47
C ALA A 437 -8.79 44.88 -46.61
N ALA A 438 -7.77 44.33 -47.27
CA ALA A 438 -7.58 42.88 -47.40
C ALA A 438 -7.04 42.28 -46.08
N LEU A 439 -6.18 43.01 -45.37
CA LEU A 439 -5.70 42.65 -44.03
C LEU A 439 -6.83 42.73 -42.99
N GLU A 440 -7.69 43.75 -43.07
CA GLU A 440 -8.88 43.84 -42.21
C GLU A 440 -9.89 42.72 -42.48
N LYS A 441 -10.10 42.34 -43.74
CA LYS A 441 -10.91 41.16 -44.09
C LYS A 441 -10.30 39.85 -43.58
N ARG A 442 -8.98 39.66 -43.68
CA ARG A 442 -8.28 38.48 -43.13
C ARG A 442 -8.36 38.44 -41.59
N LYS A 443 -8.17 39.58 -40.93
CA LYS A 443 -8.33 39.73 -39.47
C LYS A 443 -9.77 39.43 -39.03
N ALA A 444 -10.77 39.95 -39.75
CA ALA A 444 -12.17 39.67 -39.49
C ALA A 444 -12.49 38.18 -39.65
N ALA A 445 -12.00 37.54 -40.74
CA ALA A 445 -12.17 36.11 -40.97
C ALA A 445 -11.52 35.26 -39.86
N LEU A 446 -10.29 35.58 -39.45
CA LEU A 446 -9.63 34.90 -38.32
C LEU A 446 -10.35 35.11 -37.00
N SER A 447 -10.86 36.32 -36.73
CA SER A 447 -11.64 36.59 -35.51
C SER A 447 -12.99 35.86 -35.51
N SER A 448 -13.59 35.64 -36.68
CA SER A 448 -14.81 34.84 -36.83
C SER A 448 -14.52 33.37 -36.57
N LYS A 449 -13.44 32.83 -37.14
CA LYS A 449 -13.03 31.44 -36.94
C LYS A 449 -12.59 31.17 -35.49
N ALA A 450 -11.93 32.13 -34.85
CA ALA A 450 -11.58 32.03 -33.43
C ALA A 450 -12.83 32.00 -32.53
N ARG A 451 -13.89 32.74 -32.89
CA ARG A 451 -15.18 32.67 -32.18
C ARG A 451 -15.88 31.32 -32.41
N GLU A 452 -15.83 30.81 -33.63
CA GLU A 452 -16.35 29.49 -33.97
C GLU A 452 -15.66 28.39 -33.15
N TYR A 453 -14.33 28.37 -33.09
CA TYR A 453 -13.59 27.44 -32.24
C TYR A 453 -13.87 27.63 -30.74
N GLN A 454 -14.10 28.86 -30.27
CA GLN A 454 -14.53 29.10 -28.89
C GLN A 454 -15.95 28.59 -28.61
N GLU A 455 -16.86 28.65 -29.58
CA GLU A 455 -18.20 28.09 -29.47
C GLU A 455 -18.18 26.56 -29.52
N GLU A 456 -17.36 25.95 -30.38
CA GLU A 456 -17.12 24.51 -30.40
C GLU A 456 -16.48 24.00 -29.11
N LEU A 457 -15.51 24.73 -28.54
CA LEU A 457 -14.93 24.45 -27.23
C LEU A 457 -15.98 24.56 -26.12
N ARG A 458 -16.82 25.59 -26.13
CA ARG A 458 -17.92 25.72 -25.16
C ARG A 458 -18.95 24.60 -25.31
N ALA A 459 -19.27 24.20 -26.54
CA ALA A 459 -20.21 23.13 -26.81
C ALA A 459 -19.68 21.77 -26.35
N THR A 460 -18.39 21.49 -26.58
CA THR A 460 -17.72 20.28 -26.08
C THR A 460 -17.57 20.30 -24.56
N MET A 461 -17.20 21.43 -23.95
CA MET A 461 -17.19 21.60 -22.49
C MET A 461 -18.57 21.43 -21.86
N ALA A 462 -19.65 21.84 -22.54
CA ALA A 462 -21.02 21.63 -22.09
C ALA A 462 -21.54 20.18 -22.29
N GLN A 463 -20.90 19.41 -23.19
CA GLN A 463 -21.21 17.99 -23.41
C GLN A 463 -20.38 17.06 -22.52
N MET A 464 -19.28 17.55 -21.94
CA MET A 464 -18.60 16.84 -20.85
C MET A 464 -19.48 16.90 -19.60
N PRO A 465 -19.63 15.79 -18.85
CA PRO A 465 -20.24 15.84 -17.54
C PRO A 465 -19.44 16.84 -16.69
N GLU A 466 -20.07 17.94 -16.27
CA GLU A 466 -19.46 18.80 -15.25
C GLU A 466 -19.15 17.93 -14.04
N ASP A 467 -17.90 17.94 -13.59
CA ASP A 467 -17.58 17.45 -12.25
C ASP A 467 -18.50 18.21 -11.30
N PRO A 468 -19.42 17.54 -10.58
CA PRO A 468 -20.35 18.25 -9.74
C PRO A 468 -19.54 19.08 -8.75
N PRO A 469 -19.84 20.38 -8.57
CA PRO A 469 -19.16 21.19 -7.59
C PRO A 469 -19.48 20.57 -6.23
N LEU A 470 -18.54 19.77 -5.73
CA LEU A 470 -18.61 19.08 -4.46
C LEU A 470 -18.49 20.14 -3.37
N THR A 471 -19.60 20.80 -3.08
CA THR A 471 -19.73 21.69 -1.93
C THR A 471 -19.37 20.88 -0.68
N PHE A 472 -18.61 21.47 0.25
CA PHE A 472 -18.16 20.80 1.49
C PHE A 472 -19.30 20.08 2.24
N THR A 473 -20.51 20.61 2.17
CA THR A 473 -21.74 20.00 2.70
C THR A 473 -22.13 18.68 2.01
N GLN A 474 -21.97 18.59 0.70
CA GLN A 474 -22.21 17.36 -0.07
C GLN A 474 -21.11 16.33 0.18
N LEU A 475 -19.84 16.74 0.31
CA LEU A 475 -18.74 15.86 0.72
C LEU A 475 -18.96 15.29 2.13
N ALA A 476 -19.43 16.12 3.08
CA ALA A 476 -19.76 15.67 4.41
C ALA A 476 -20.94 14.66 4.41
N ALA A 477 -21.94 14.87 3.56
CA ALA A 477 -23.05 13.93 3.37
C ALA A 477 -22.56 12.60 2.77
N TYR A 478 -21.74 12.64 1.72
CA TYR A 478 -21.12 11.45 1.12
C TYR A 478 -20.23 10.70 2.10
N HIS A 479 -19.43 11.40 2.90
CA HIS A 479 -18.59 10.77 3.92
C HIS A 479 -19.42 10.11 5.02
N LYS A 480 -20.56 10.70 5.39
CA LYS A 480 -21.53 10.09 6.32
C LYS A 480 -22.17 8.84 5.72
N GLU A 481 -22.55 8.85 4.44
CA GLU A 481 -23.05 7.67 3.75
C GLU A 481 -22.00 6.56 3.59
N LEU A 482 -20.76 6.92 3.27
CA LEU A 482 -19.63 5.99 3.20
C LEU A 482 -19.42 5.29 4.53
N ARG A 483 -19.40 6.03 5.65
CA ARG A 483 -19.33 5.43 7.00
C ARG A 483 -20.48 4.47 7.30
N GLN A 484 -21.69 4.79 6.83
CA GLN A 484 -22.84 3.88 6.98
C GLN A 484 -22.66 2.60 6.14
N LYS A 485 -22.23 2.73 4.88
CA LYS A 485 -21.95 1.60 3.99
C LYS A 485 -20.79 0.74 4.50
N GLU A 486 -19.76 1.34 5.07
CA GLU A 486 -18.63 0.65 5.71
C GLU A 486 -19.08 -0.15 6.93
N LYS A 487 -19.94 0.40 7.80
CA LYS A 487 -20.53 -0.35 8.92
C LYS A 487 -21.33 -1.56 8.43
N VAL A 488 -22.13 -1.39 7.38
CA VAL A 488 -22.89 -2.51 6.78
C VAL A 488 -21.95 -3.54 6.16
N LEU A 489 -20.89 -3.11 5.47
CA LEU A 489 -19.88 -4.01 4.91
C LEU A 489 -19.11 -4.75 5.99
N ALA A 490 -18.77 -4.10 7.10
CA ALA A 490 -18.14 -4.75 8.25
C ALA A 490 -19.05 -5.82 8.85
N GLN A 491 -20.35 -5.55 9.00
CA GLN A 491 -21.33 -6.56 9.45
C GLN A 491 -21.47 -7.71 8.46
N LYS A 492 -21.51 -7.44 7.15
CA LYS A 492 -21.55 -8.49 6.12
C LYS A 492 -20.27 -9.32 6.09
N ARG A 493 -19.10 -8.70 6.21
CA ARG A 493 -17.80 -9.37 6.30
C ARG A 493 -17.69 -10.23 7.56
N ALA A 494 -18.16 -9.75 8.70
CA ALA A 494 -18.24 -10.53 9.93
C ALA A 494 -19.16 -11.75 9.76
N ARG A 495 -20.30 -11.59 9.09
CA ARG A 495 -21.18 -12.72 8.73
C ARG A 495 -20.48 -13.71 7.79
N VAL A 496 -19.83 -13.26 6.72
CA VAL A 496 -19.10 -14.15 5.80
C VAL A 496 -17.96 -14.89 6.51
N LYS A 497 -17.23 -14.21 7.40
CA LYS A 497 -16.19 -14.84 8.22
C LYS A 497 -16.76 -15.91 9.16
N ALA A 498 -17.95 -15.72 9.70
CA ALA A 498 -18.65 -16.75 10.48
C ALA A 498 -19.09 -17.95 9.64
N PHE A 499 -19.23 -17.81 8.32
CA PHE A 499 -19.51 -18.89 7.38
C PHE A 499 -18.26 -19.47 6.71
N GLN A 500 -17.06 -18.94 7.00
CA GLN A 500 -15.82 -19.40 6.39
C GLN A 500 -15.44 -20.76 7.00
N GLY A 501 -15.57 -21.81 6.20
CA GLY A 501 -15.34 -23.20 6.61
C GLY A 501 -16.59 -24.08 6.63
N LEU A 502 -17.79 -23.53 6.37
CA LEU A 502 -19.00 -24.34 6.18
C LEU A 502 -19.23 -24.63 4.69
N PRO A 503 -19.63 -25.87 4.33
CA PRO A 503 -19.96 -26.24 2.97
C PRO A 503 -21.11 -25.38 2.42
N PRO A 504 -21.18 -25.15 1.09
CA PRO A 504 -22.24 -24.36 0.46
C PRO A 504 -23.67 -24.90 0.69
N ASN A 505 -23.81 -26.17 1.10
CA ASN A 505 -25.10 -26.79 1.37
C ASN A 505 -25.49 -26.65 2.85
N LEU A 506 -26.63 -26.00 3.09
CA LEU A 506 -27.13 -25.62 4.42
C LEU A 506 -27.40 -26.84 5.34
N GLU A 507 -27.70 -28.00 4.75
CA GLU A 507 -27.91 -29.24 5.50
C GLU A 507 -26.59 -29.90 5.91
N LEU A 508 -25.59 -29.91 5.02
CA LEU A 508 -24.26 -30.46 5.32
C LEU A 508 -23.55 -29.60 6.37
N ALA A 509 -23.68 -28.27 6.27
CA ALA A 509 -23.21 -27.31 7.26
C ALA A 509 -23.83 -27.53 8.66
N ARG A 510 -25.13 -27.89 8.74
CA ARG A 510 -25.79 -28.22 10.01
C ARG A 510 -25.26 -29.52 10.60
N HIS A 511 -25.03 -30.52 9.76
CA HIS A 511 -24.50 -31.81 10.19
C HIS A 511 -23.06 -31.69 10.70
N GLU A 512 -22.20 -30.93 10.01
CA GLU A 512 -20.82 -30.67 10.45
C GLU A 512 -20.78 -29.85 11.74
N LEU A 513 -21.67 -28.87 11.89
CA LEU A 513 -21.79 -28.10 13.13
C LEU A 513 -22.24 -28.98 14.30
N GLN A 514 -23.21 -29.87 14.09
CA GLN A 514 -23.62 -30.86 15.10
C GLN A 514 -22.49 -31.85 15.43
N HIS A 515 -21.73 -32.28 14.43
CA HIS A 515 -20.56 -33.14 14.62
C HIS A 515 -19.49 -32.45 15.48
N ALA A 516 -19.14 -31.21 15.15
CA ALA A 516 -18.18 -30.41 15.90
C ALA A 516 -18.65 -30.14 17.35
N GLN A 517 -19.94 -29.86 17.56
CA GLN A 517 -20.52 -29.73 18.91
C GLN A 517 -20.44 -31.03 19.71
N ASN A 518 -20.70 -32.17 19.08
CA ASN A 518 -20.59 -33.47 19.73
C ASN A 518 -19.13 -33.82 20.08
N GLU A 519 -18.17 -33.49 19.23
CA GLU A 519 -16.74 -33.64 19.53
C GLU A 519 -16.30 -32.74 20.69
N GLN A 520 -16.74 -31.47 20.69
CA GLN A 520 -16.47 -30.56 21.81
C GLN A 520 -17.03 -31.10 23.12
N MET A 521 -18.27 -31.59 23.14
CA MET A 521 -18.88 -32.23 24.31
C MET A 521 -18.08 -33.46 24.79
N LYS A 522 -17.60 -34.30 23.86
CA LYS A 522 -16.73 -35.44 24.20
C LYS A 522 -15.42 -34.99 24.84
N LEU A 523 -14.79 -33.93 24.30
CA LEU A 523 -13.55 -33.40 24.85
C LEU A 523 -13.74 -32.76 26.23
N VAL A 524 -14.88 -32.08 26.45
CA VAL A 524 -15.24 -31.54 27.78
C VAL A 524 -15.46 -32.67 28.78
N GLN A 525 -16.20 -33.71 28.42
CA GLN A 525 -16.38 -34.88 29.29
C GLN A 525 -15.07 -35.62 29.57
N LEU A 526 -14.17 -35.70 28.59
CA LEU A 526 -12.83 -36.27 28.78
C LEU A 526 -12.02 -35.42 29.76
N ARG A 527 -12.05 -34.09 29.61
CA ARG A 527 -11.41 -33.15 30.52
C ARG A 527 -11.95 -33.30 31.94
N GLU A 528 -13.27 -33.35 32.12
CA GLU A 528 -13.89 -33.53 33.43
C GLU A 528 -13.49 -34.86 34.07
N ARG A 529 -13.50 -35.97 33.32
CA ARG A 529 -13.00 -37.27 33.82
C ARG A 529 -11.52 -37.24 34.19
N LEU A 530 -10.70 -36.52 33.43
CA LEU A 530 -9.28 -36.37 33.74
C LEU A 530 -9.09 -35.51 35.01
N LEU A 531 -9.88 -34.46 35.17
CA LEU A 531 -9.90 -33.63 36.37
C LEU A 531 -10.35 -34.44 37.60
N ASP A 532 -11.40 -35.25 37.49
CA ASP A 532 -11.86 -36.14 38.56
C ASP A 532 -10.81 -37.19 38.93
N LYS A 533 -10.13 -37.78 37.93
CA LYS A 533 -9.01 -38.71 38.17
C LYS A 533 -7.86 -38.03 38.92
N MET A 534 -7.50 -36.81 38.52
CA MET A 534 -6.47 -36.03 39.21
C MET A 534 -6.89 -35.66 40.63
N ALA A 535 -8.17 -35.34 40.86
CA ALA A 535 -8.69 -35.05 42.21
C ALA A 535 -8.72 -36.30 43.11
N SER A 536 -9.08 -37.46 42.56
CA SER A 536 -9.12 -38.74 43.30
C SER A 536 -7.75 -39.32 43.64
N GLY A 537 -6.69 -38.94 42.91
CA GLY A 537 -5.31 -39.35 43.18
C GLY A 537 -4.58 -38.52 44.23
N VAL A 538 -5.26 -37.53 44.83
CA VAL A 538 -4.72 -36.60 45.84
C VAL A 538 -5.30 -36.86 47.25
N SER A 539 -6.17 -37.86 47.41
CA SER A 539 -6.55 -38.45 48.71
C SER A 539 -5.85 -39.80 48.91
#